data_AF-A0A800BN55-F1
#
_entry.id   AF-A0A800BN55-F1
#
_cell.length_a   1.000
_cell.length_b   1.000
_cell.length_c   1.000
_cell.angle_alpha   90.00
_cell.angle_beta   90.00
_cell.angle_gamma   90.00
#
_symmetry.space_group_name_H-M   'P 1'
#
loop_
_entity.id
_entity.type
_entity.pdbx_description
1 polymer ?
#
loop_
_entity_poly.entity_id
_entity_poly.type
_entity_poly.pdbx_seq_one_letter_code
_entity_poly.pdbx_strand_id
1 'polypeptide(L)' 'MVDSMHGSWFQYFQISLDRLRNKDLLRVLRSITPISGPEVMAGQRRYLLFCSNDYLGLASDPKMKEA' A
#
# COMPACT_ATOMS: atom_id res chain seq x y z
N MET A 1 -18.87 -27.60 18.27
CA MET A 1 -17.44 -27.60 18.66
C MET A 1 -16.60 -26.81 17.64
N VAL A 2 -17.02 -25.59 17.27
CA VAL A 2 -16.36 -24.77 16.23
C VAL A 2 -16.18 -23.31 16.71
N ASP A 3 -17.01 -22.83 17.63
CA ASP A 3 -16.86 -21.49 18.22
C ASP A 3 -15.57 -21.29 19.03
N SER A 4 -14.99 -22.35 19.60
CA SER A 4 -13.75 -22.26 20.40
C SER A 4 -12.48 -22.01 19.56
N MET A 5 -12.52 -22.18 18.23
CA MET A 5 -11.36 -21.91 17.36
C MET A 5 -11.30 -20.47 16.85
N HIS A 6 -12.41 -19.74 16.82
CA HIS A 6 -12.46 -18.38 16.27
C HIS A 6 -11.69 -17.37 17.13
N GLY A 7 -11.76 -17.50 18.46
CA GLY A 7 -10.96 -16.68 19.39
C GLY A 7 -9.45 -16.91 19.26
N SER A 8 -9.04 -18.14 18.92
CA SER A 8 -7.63 -18.53 18.77
C SER A 8 -6.96 -17.86 17.58
N TRP A 9 -7.62 -17.86 16.41
CA TRP A 9 -7.04 -17.26 15.20
C TRP A 9 -6.96 -15.74 15.27
N PHE A 10 -7.98 -15.08 15.83
CA PHE A 10 -7.93 -13.64 16.02
C PHE A 10 -6.79 -13.23 16.95
N GLN A 11 -6.63 -13.93 18.08
CA GLN A 11 -5.53 -13.70 19.00
C GLN A 11 -4.17 -13.99 18.35
N TYR A 12 -4.07 -15.07 17.57
CA TYR A 12 -2.87 -15.39 16.80
C TYR A 12 -2.49 -14.27 15.83
N PHE A 13 -3.45 -13.72 15.08
CA PHE A 13 -3.19 -12.62 14.15
C PHE A 13 -2.76 -11.34 14.87
N GLN A 14 -3.42 -10.98 15.99
CA GLN A 14 -3.01 -9.82 16.78
C GLN A 14 -1.56 -9.95 17.27
N ILE A 15 -1.22 -11.08 17.90
CA ILE A 15 0.15 -11.35 18.37
C ILE A 15 1.15 -11.32 17.22
N SER A 16 0.78 -11.84 16.05
CA SER A 16 1.65 -11.85 14.87
C SER A 16 1.89 -10.45 14.31
N LEU A 17 0.85 -9.61 14.26
CA LEU A 17 0.97 -8.21 13.84
C LEU A 17 1.82 -7.39 14.82
N ASP A 18 1.65 -7.61 16.13
CA ASP A 18 2.47 -6.95 17.15
C ASP A 18 3.94 -7.34 17.04
N ARG A 19 4.23 -8.63 16.78
CA ARG A 19 5.60 -9.12 16.52
C ARG A 19 6.22 -8.47 15.29
N LEU A 20 5.46 -8.27 14.22
CA LEU A 20 5.94 -7.56 13.03
C LEU A 20 6.19 -6.09 13.35
N ARG A 21 5.29 -5.45 14.11
CA ARG A 21 5.40 -4.04 14.50
C ARG A 21 6.64 -3.78 15.37
N ASN A 22 6.88 -4.62 16.38
CA ASN A 22 8.01 -4.50 17.30
C ASN A 22 9.37 -4.76 16.63
N LYS A 23 9.38 -5.27 15.40
CA LYS A 23 10.58 -5.52 14.60
C LYS A 23 10.69 -4.57 13.39
N ASP A 24 9.83 -3.55 13.29
CA ASP A 24 9.73 -2.65 12.15
C ASP A 24 9.48 -3.36 10.80
N LEU A 25 8.84 -4.52 10.83
CA LEU A 25 8.50 -5.34 9.65
C LEU A 25 7.03 -5.15 9.22
N LEU A 26 6.22 -4.46 10.02
CA LEU A 26 4.83 -4.21 9.68
C LEU A 26 4.74 -3.23 8.50
N ARG A 27 4.22 -3.70 7.37
CA ARG A 27 4.01 -2.88 6.18
C ARG A 27 2.76 -2.03 6.34
N VAL A 28 2.86 -0.76 5.99
CA VAL A 28 1.74 0.18 5.97
C VAL A 28 1.59 0.71 4.55
N LEU A 29 0.41 0.48 3.96
CA LEU A 29 0.08 1.04 2.65
C LEU A 29 -0.11 2.55 2.78
N ARG A 30 0.48 3.30 1.84
CA ARG A 30 0.29 4.74 1.72
C ARG A 30 -0.62 4.99 0.52
N SER A 31 -1.68 5.76 0.74
CA SER A 31 -2.51 6.26 -0.35
C SER A 31 -1.83 7.45 -1.02
N ILE A 32 -1.81 7.45 -2.35
CA ILE A 32 -1.26 8.53 -3.18
C ILE A 32 -2.25 8.85 -4.30
N THR A 33 -2.29 10.12 -4.72
CA THR A 33 -3.09 10.57 -5.86
C THR A 33 -2.15 11.02 -6.97
N PRO A 34 -2.25 10.45 -8.19
CA PRO A 34 -1.46 10.90 -9.34
C PRO A 34 -1.76 12.36 -9.69
N ILE A 35 -0.74 13.13 -10.10
CA ILE A 35 -0.90 14.48 -10.67
C ILE A 35 -0.60 14.44 -12.16
N SER A 36 0.68 14.26 -12.51
CA SER A 36 1.17 14.22 -13.89
C SER A 36 2.57 13.63 -13.92
N GLY A 37 2.82 12.69 -14.84
CA GLY A 37 4.10 11.99 -14.93
C GLY A 37 4.52 11.41 -13.56
N PRO A 38 5.76 11.70 -13.09
CA PRO A 38 6.25 11.18 -11.81
C PRO A 38 5.71 11.93 -10.57
N GLU A 39 4.91 13.00 -10.73
CA GLU A 39 4.39 13.77 -9.60
C GLU A 39 3.15 13.14 -8.96
N VAL A 40 3.14 13.06 -7.63
CA VAL A 40 2.02 12.54 -6.84
C VAL A 40 1.72 13.41 -5.63
N MET A 41 0.47 13.37 -5.16
CA MET A 41 0.07 13.87 -3.85
C MET A 41 0.06 12.72 -2.84
N ALA A 42 0.68 12.92 -1.68
CA ALA A 42 0.49 12.07 -0.51
C ALA A 42 -0.04 12.95 0.64
N GLY A 43 -1.33 12.81 0.94
CA GLY A 43 -2.05 13.77 1.77
C GLY A 43 -2.13 15.14 1.09
N GLN A 44 -1.70 16.19 1.80
CA GLN A 44 -1.71 17.59 1.31
C GLN A 44 -0.37 18.04 0.71
N ARG A 45 0.57 17.10 0.48
CA ARG A 45 1.92 17.42 0.01
C ARG A 45 2.20 16.76 -1.34
N ARG A 46 2.89 17.49 -2.20
CA ARG A 46 3.38 17.03 -3.50
C ARG A 46 4.76 16.37 -3.37
N TYR A 47 4.97 15.29 -4.09
CA TYR A 47 6.23 14.53 -4.14
C TYR A 47 6.55 14.08 -5.57
N LEU A 48 7.83 13.76 -5.80
CA LEU A 48 8.28 12.98 -6.95
C LEU A 48 8.34 11.49 -6.58
N LEU A 49 7.73 10.64 -7.41
CA LEU A 49 7.60 9.21 -7.18
C LEU A 49 8.78 8.43 -7.78
N PHE A 50 9.68 7.95 -6.93
CA PHE A 50 10.84 7.13 -7.33
C PHE A 50 10.66 5.63 -7.04
N CYS A 51 9.51 5.22 -6.53
CA CYS A 51 9.22 3.83 -6.15
C CYS A 51 8.07 3.22 -6.96
N SER A 52 7.82 3.73 -8.17
CA SER A 52 6.90 3.10 -9.12
C SER A 52 7.64 2.12 -10.05
N ASN A 53 6.88 1.25 -10.70
CA ASN A 53 7.35 0.44 -11.82
C ASN A 53 7.00 1.10 -13.17
N ASP A 54 6.61 2.38 -13.19
CA ASP A 54 6.21 3.10 -14.41
C ASP A 54 7.43 3.66 -15.14
N TYR A 55 8.32 2.76 -15.57
CA TYR A 55 9.62 3.12 -16.15
C TYR A 55 9.54 3.93 -17.44
N LEU A 56 8.45 3.73 -18.21
CA LEU A 56 8.24 4.38 -19.51
C LEU A 56 7.26 5.57 -19.41
N GLY A 57 6.71 5.85 -18.23
CA GLY A 57 5.71 6.91 -18.05
C GLY A 57 4.35 6.62 -18.69
N LEU A 58 4.05 5.36 -18.97
CA LEU A 58 2.86 4.97 -19.74
C LEU A 58 1.61 4.83 -18.86
N ALA A 59 1.76 4.71 -17.54
CA ALA A 59 0.63 4.54 -16.64
C ALA A 59 -0.36 5.73 -16.66
N SER A 60 0.10 6.90 -17.11
CA SER A 60 -0.73 8.10 -17.21
C SER A 60 -0.90 8.63 -18.65
N ASP A 61 -0.33 7.93 -19.65
CA ASP A 61 -0.37 8.36 -21.04
C ASP A 61 -1.83 8.35 -21.57
N PRO A 62 -2.34 9.48 -22.12
CA PRO A 62 -3.69 9.55 -22.66
C PRO A 62 -4.01 8.48 -23.71
N LYS A 63 -3.05 8.10 -24.56
CA LYS A 63 -3.24 7.09 -25.62
C LYS A 63 -3.51 5.70 -25.05
N MET A 64 -3.02 5.41 -23.85
CA MET A 64 -3.28 4.12 -23.18
C MET A 64 -4.71 4.01 -22.63
N LYS A 65 -5.45 5.13 -22.52
CA LYS A 65 -6.82 5.12 -22.01
C LYS A 65 -7.87 4.77 -23.08
N GLU A 66 -7.47 4.81 -24.35
CA GLU A 66 -8.36 4.63 -25.50
C GLU A 66 -8.40 3.18 -26.02
N ALA A 67 -7.61 2.27 -25.44
CA ALA A 67 -7.53 0.85 -25.79
C ALA A 67 -8.46 -0.03 -24.95
#